data_AF-A0A151PFW3-F1
#
_entry.id   AF-A0A151PFW3-F1
#
_cell.length_a   1.000
_cell.length_b   1.000
_cell.length_c   1.000
_cell.angle_alpha   90.00
_cell.angle_beta   90.00
_cell.angle_gamma   90.00
#
_symmetry.space_group_name_H-M   'P 1'
#
loop_
_entity.id
_entity.type
_entity.pdbx_description
1 polymer ?
#
loop_
_entity_poly.entity_id
_entity_poly.type
_entity_poly.pdbx_seq_one_letter_code
_entity_poly.pdbx_strand_id
1 'polypeptide(L)'
;MTKAEMGKFNISPDEDSSSYSSNSNDFSYSYPTKPTAMKSHYVDMDPENQNFLLESNLGKKKYETEYHPGTTSFGMSVFNLSNAIVGSGILGLSYAMANTGIALFVILLIFVSMFSLYSVHLLLKTANEGGSLLYEQLGLKAFGLAGKLAASGSITMQNIGAMSSYLFIVKYELPLVIKAFMNIEESTGEWYLNGDYLVILVSLLLILPLSLLKNLGYLGYTSGFSLLCMVFFLIVVIWKKFQIPCPMDHDLVNTTLNGTVTHSAIAATVATAVVQNFTSDDMCTPKYFIVNSQTVYAVPILTFSFVCHPAILPIYEELKGRSRRRMMKVSNVSFFAMFLMYLLAALFGYLTFYRNVEPELLHTYSAVLGTDVVLLIVRLAVLLAVTLTVPVVIFPIRSSITQLLCASKEFSWMRHCLITVSLLVFTNVLVIFVPTIRDIFGFIGASAAAMLIFILPSAFYIKLVKKEPIKSVQKIGAILFLLAGILVMTGCMTLIILDWTHNSGSDGH
;
A
#
# COMPACT_ATOMS: atom_id res chain seq x y z
N MET A 1 -25.82 58.97 15.36
CA MET A 1 -25.98 58.72 13.91
C MET A 1 -26.03 57.21 13.73
N THR A 2 -27.15 56.67 13.22
CA THR A 2 -27.36 55.28 12.75
C THR A 2 -27.01 54.07 13.65
N LYS A 3 -27.60 52.91 13.34
CA LYS A 3 -27.71 51.70 14.20
C LYS A 3 -27.61 50.43 13.35
N ALA A 4 -26.92 49.40 13.85
CA ALA A 4 -27.03 47.99 13.44
C ALA A 4 -26.38 47.14 14.56
N GLU A 5 -27.11 46.59 15.53
CA GLU A 5 -27.99 45.41 15.46
C GLU A 5 -27.28 44.09 15.14
N MET A 6 -27.35 43.15 16.08
CA MET A 6 -26.86 41.78 15.99
C MET A 6 -27.97 40.86 16.52
N GLY A 7 -28.64 40.13 15.61
CA GLY A 7 -29.85 39.38 15.94
C GLY A 7 -29.58 38.03 16.61
N LYS A 8 -30.06 37.86 17.85
CA LYS A 8 -30.41 36.57 18.44
C LYS A 8 -31.93 36.52 18.61
N PHE A 9 -32.56 35.39 18.31
CA PHE A 9 -33.94 35.13 18.73
C PHE A 9 -34.12 33.70 19.22
N ASN A 10 -34.92 33.57 20.28
CA ASN A 10 -35.43 32.35 20.86
C ASN A 10 -36.96 32.33 20.66
N ILE A 11 -37.54 31.14 20.48
CA ILE A 11 -38.50 30.50 21.42
C ILE A 11 -39.26 31.51 22.34
N SER A 12 -40.60 31.60 22.39
CA SER A 12 -41.65 30.73 21.80
C SER A 12 -42.98 31.45 21.43
N PRO A 13 -44.22 31.08 21.86
CA PRO A 13 -45.39 31.05 20.96
C PRO A 13 -46.43 32.16 21.26
N ASP A 14 -47.60 32.09 20.61
CA ASP A 14 -48.94 32.07 21.26
C ASP A 14 -50.05 31.83 20.20
N GLU A 15 -51.30 31.69 20.62
CA GLU A 15 -52.43 31.10 19.84
C GLU A 15 -53.46 32.12 19.25
N ASP A 16 -54.51 31.54 18.64
CA ASP A 16 -55.89 32.03 18.43
C ASP A 16 -56.32 32.89 17.21
N SER A 17 -57.13 32.22 16.35
CA SER A 17 -58.27 32.74 15.55
C SER A 17 -57.98 33.78 14.43
N SER A 18 -58.64 33.81 13.27
CA SER A 18 -59.52 32.90 12.48
C SER A 18 -59.48 33.41 11.02
N SER A 19 -60.15 32.93 9.96
CA SER A 19 -61.22 31.94 9.65
C SER A 19 -60.98 31.51 8.16
N TYR A 20 -61.87 31.09 7.23
CA TYR A 20 -63.31 30.84 7.10
C TYR A 20 -63.51 29.94 5.84
N SER A 21 -64.50 29.03 5.80
CA SER A 21 -65.02 28.29 4.59
C SER A 21 -64.06 27.34 3.84
N SER A 22 -64.49 26.24 3.17
CA SER A 22 -65.76 25.49 3.19
C SER A 22 -65.62 24.10 2.52
N ASN A 23 -66.43 23.14 2.96
CA ASN A 23 -66.91 21.92 2.27
C ASN A 23 -65.95 20.76 1.88
N SER A 24 -66.30 19.60 2.49
CA SER A 24 -66.65 18.31 1.85
C SER A 24 -65.67 17.12 1.80
N ASN A 25 -66.26 15.96 2.13
CA ASN A 25 -65.90 14.57 1.86
C ASN A 25 -64.73 13.90 2.62
N ASP A 26 -65.11 13.15 3.66
CA ASP A 26 -64.72 11.78 4.01
C ASP A 26 -63.39 11.19 3.51
N PHE A 27 -62.55 10.73 4.45
CA PHE A 27 -62.49 9.30 4.81
C PHE A 27 -61.84 9.11 6.19
N SER A 28 -62.07 7.97 6.85
CA SER A 28 -61.76 7.71 8.27
C SER A 28 -60.70 6.61 8.50
N TYR A 29 -60.58 6.14 9.76
CA TYR A 29 -59.55 5.23 10.33
C TYR A 29 -58.18 5.88 10.62
N SER A 30 -57.83 6.31 11.84
CA SER A 30 -57.96 5.78 13.23
C SER A 30 -56.83 4.84 13.69
N TYR A 31 -56.05 5.32 14.67
CA TYR A 31 -55.09 4.54 15.46
C TYR A 31 -55.64 4.30 16.87
N PRO A 32 -55.50 3.10 17.46
CA PRO A 32 -55.68 2.87 18.89
C PRO A 32 -54.34 2.93 19.65
N THR A 33 -54.32 3.61 20.78
CA THR A 33 -53.19 3.67 21.73
C THR A 33 -53.25 2.56 22.80
N LYS A 34 -52.13 2.38 23.52
CA LYS A 34 -51.95 1.38 24.61
C LYS A 34 -52.92 1.59 25.79
N PRO A 35 -53.03 0.57 26.65
CA PRO A 35 -52.68 0.76 28.06
C PRO A 35 -51.51 -0.14 28.53
N THR A 36 -50.95 0.15 29.70
CA THR A 36 -49.81 -0.60 30.29
C THR A 36 -50.10 -0.89 31.77
N ALA A 37 -49.81 -2.11 32.24
CA ALA A 37 -49.85 -2.51 33.66
C ALA A 37 -48.81 -3.62 33.93
N MET A 38 -48.46 -3.87 35.20
CA MET A 38 -47.23 -4.57 35.59
C MET A 38 -47.38 -5.34 36.92
N LYS A 39 -47.10 -6.66 36.94
CA LYS A 39 -46.38 -7.37 38.03
C LYS A 39 -46.20 -8.90 37.83
N SER A 40 -44.99 -9.34 38.18
CA SER A 40 -44.45 -10.69 38.48
C SER A 40 -45.39 -11.80 39.00
N HIS A 41 -45.24 -13.03 38.48
CA HIS A 41 -44.61 -14.16 39.22
C HIS A 41 -44.13 -15.32 38.31
N TYR A 42 -43.44 -16.31 38.90
CA TYR A 42 -42.81 -17.49 38.27
C TYR A 42 -43.71 -18.73 38.38
N VAL A 43 -43.74 -19.57 37.33
CA VAL A 43 -43.74 -21.06 37.39
C VAL A 43 -43.10 -21.59 36.10
N ASP A 44 -42.30 -22.65 36.17
CA ASP A 44 -41.76 -23.37 35.00
C ASP A 44 -42.81 -24.26 34.30
N MET A 45 -42.61 -24.55 33.01
CA MET A 45 -42.72 -25.91 32.42
C MET A 45 -42.49 -25.87 30.89
N ASP A 46 -41.57 -26.70 30.40
CA ASP A 46 -41.47 -27.03 28.96
C ASP A 46 -42.71 -27.81 28.49
N PRO A 47 -43.01 -27.78 27.17
CA PRO A 47 -42.91 -29.05 26.45
C PRO A 47 -42.26 -28.94 25.06
N GLU A 48 -41.35 -29.87 24.79
CA GLU A 48 -40.74 -30.13 23.47
C GLU A 48 -41.75 -30.68 22.44
N ASN A 49 -42.63 -29.84 21.84
CA ASN A 49 -43.52 -30.36 20.78
C ASN A 49 -43.98 -29.38 19.69
N GLN A 50 -43.11 -28.46 19.23
CA GLN A 50 -43.42 -27.58 18.08
C GLN A 50 -42.43 -27.68 16.90
N ASN A 51 -41.59 -28.73 16.89
CA ASN A 51 -40.53 -28.93 15.89
C ASN A 51 -40.95 -29.74 14.63
N PHE A 52 -42.24 -30.08 14.44
CA PHE A 52 -42.64 -31.05 13.41
C PHE A 52 -43.60 -30.56 12.31
N LEU A 53 -44.06 -29.30 12.32
CA LEU A 53 -45.01 -28.77 11.33
C LEU A 53 -44.69 -27.34 10.85
N LEU A 54 -43.44 -27.10 10.41
CA LEU A 54 -43.10 -25.90 9.62
C LEU A 54 -42.13 -26.18 8.46
N GLU A 55 -42.38 -27.27 7.72
CA GLU A 55 -41.72 -27.53 6.44
C GLU A 55 -42.29 -26.62 5.32
N SER A 56 -41.72 -26.70 4.11
CA SER A 56 -42.19 -26.08 2.85
C SER A 56 -41.93 -24.59 2.57
N ASN A 57 -41.09 -23.89 3.35
CA ASN A 57 -40.66 -22.52 3.01
C ASN A 57 -39.14 -22.26 3.04
N LEU A 58 -38.35 -23.17 2.43
CA LEU A 58 -36.92 -22.95 2.17
C LEU A 58 -36.67 -22.01 0.97
N GLY A 59 -37.37 -20.87 0.94
CA GLY A 59 -37.02 -19.74 0.09
C GLY A 59 -35.57 -19.31 0.35
N LYS A 60 -34.84 -18.97 -0.71
CA LYS A 60 -33.38 -18.72 -0.68
C LYS A 60 -32.98 -17.70 0.39
N LYS A 61 -32.61 -18.17 1.59
CA LYS A 61 -32.00 -17.33 2.62
C LYS A 61 -30.67 -16.79 2.09
N LYS A 62 -30.70 -15.55 1.59
CA LYS A 62 -29.52 -14.68 1.63
C LYS A 62 -29.04 -14.68 3.08
N TYR A 63 -27.81 -15.11 3.31
CA TYR A 63 -27.13 -14.77 4.55
C TYR A 63 -26.83 -13.28 4.50
N GLU A 64 -27.72 -12.51 5.14
CA GLU A 64 -27.64 -11.05 5.18
C GLU A 64 -26.52 -10.65 6.11
N THR A 65 -25.35 -10.34 5.53
CA THR A 65 -24.20 -9.85 6.29
C THR A 65 -24.57 -8.53 6.95
N GLU A 66 -24.45 -8.47 8.27
CA GLU A 66 -24.91 -7.37 9.11
C GLU A 66 -24.50 -6.01 8.51
N TYR A 67 -25.50 -5.19 8.15
CA TYR A 67 -25.24 -3.93 7.45
C TYR A 67 -24.82 -2.87 8.47
N HIS A 68 -23.52 -2.85 8.81
CA HIS A 68 -22.93 -1.66 9.42
C HIS A 68 -22.81 -0.54 8.37
N PRO A 69 -23.41 0.64 8.60
CA PRO A 69 -23.34 1.74 7.64
C PRO A 69 -21.96 2.40 7.69
N GLY A 70 -21.15 2.16 6.67
CA GLY A 70 -19.83 2.79 6.51
C GLY A 70 -19.88 4.32 6.68
N THR A 71 -18.89 4.87 7.40
CA THR A 71 -18.82 6.29 7.77
C THR A 71 -17.90 7.09 6.86
N THR A 72 -16.92 6.44 6.22
CA THR A 72 -15.81 7.08 5.48
C THR A 72 -16.30 7.79 4.21
N SER A 73 -15.86 9.04 4.01
CA SER A 73 -16.28 9.87 2.87
C SER A 73 -15.65 9.39 1.55
N PHE A 74 -16.18 9.84 0.40
CA PHE A 74 -15.61 9.49 -0.91
C PHE A 74 -14.16 9.96 -1.04
N GLY A 75 -13.85 11.19 -0.62
CA GLY A 75 -12.49 11.73 -0.62
C GLY A 75 -11.55 10.96 0.31
N MET A 76 -11.98 10.67 1.54
CA MET A 76 -11.17 9.85 2.46
C MET A 76 -10.93 8.43 1.94
N SER A 77 -11.90 7.85 1.23
CA SER A 77 -11.71 6.54 0.58
C SER A 77 -10.68 6.59 -0.56
N VAL A 78 -10.62 7.69 -1.31
CA VAL A 78 -9.59 7.94 -2.32
C VAL A 78 -8.22 8.15 -1.67
N PHE A 79 -8.13 8.90 -0.57
CA PHE A 79 -6.86 9.11 0.15
C PHE A 79 -6.34 7.81 0.79
N ASN A 80 -7.20 7.06 1.46
CA ASN A 80 -6.84 5.76 2.05
C ASN A 80 -6.40 4.75 0.98
N LEU A 81 -7.10 4.68 -0.15
CA LEU A 81 -6.71 3.80 -1.26
C LEU A 81 -5.44 4.27 -1.96
N SER A 82 -5.22 5.58 -2.08
CA SER A 82 -3.97 6.14 -2.62
C SER A 82 -2.78 5.82 -1.71
N ASN A 83 -2.88 6.05 -0.40
CA ASN A 83 -1.80 5.70 0.55
C ASN A 83 -1.53 4.17 0.57
N ALA A 84 -2.55 3.34 0.38
CA ALA A 84 -2.42 1.89 0.20
C ALA A 84 -1.87 1.46 -1.17
N ILE A 85 -1.63 2.39 -2.10
CA ILE A 85 -0.89 2.18 -3.35
C ILE A 85 0.55 2.68 -3.18
N VAL A 86 0.77 3.97 -2.82
CA VAL A 86 2.09 4.64 -2.85
C VAL A 86 3.21 3.79 -2.24
N GLY A 87 3.01 3.44 -0.96
CA GLY A 87 3.95 2.71 -0.14
C GLY A 87 5.43 3.08 -0.33
N SER A 88 6.28 2.05 -0.35
CA SER A 88 7.72 2.15 -0.58
C SER A 88 8.10 1.92 -2.05
N GLY A 89 7.19 1.36 -2.85
CA GLY A 89 7.44 1.00 -4.26
C GLY A 89 7.88 2.20 -5.11
N ILE A 90 7.36 3.39 -4.79
CA ILE A 90 7.74 4.66 -5.45
C ILE A 90 9.26 4.90 -5.53
N LEU A 91 10.03 4.47 -4.52
CA LEU A 91 11.48 4.70 -4.46
C LEU A 91 12.26 3.83 -5.47
N GLY A 92 11.72 2.66 -5.83
CA GLY A 92 12.30 1.74 -6.82
C GLY A 92 11.86 1.99 -8.26
N LEU A 93 10.93 2.91 -8.52
CA LEU A 93 10.40 3.14 -9.88
C LEU A 93 11.41 3.81 -10.81
N SER A 94 12.23 4.73 -10.30
CA SER A 94 13.31 5.36 -11.08
C SER A 94 14.38 4.34 -11.48
N TYR A 95 14.69 3.38 -10.59
CA TYR A 95 15.59 2.26 -10.88
C TYR A 95 15.01 1.35 -11.98
N ALA A 96 13.72 1.03 -11.90
CA ALA A 96 13.05 0.28 -12.96
C ALA A 96 13.11 1.03 -14.31
N MET A 97 12.85 2.35 -14.35
CA MET A 97 12.98 3.13 -15.58
C MET A 97 14.42 3.18 -16.11
N ALA A 98 15.42 3.31 -15.23
CA ALA A 98 16.84 3.31 -15.62
C ALA A 98 17.28 1.99 -16.28
N ASN A 99 16.63 0.88 -15.95
CA ASN A 99 16.95 -0.45 -16.48
C ASN A 99 16.02 -0.94 -17.60
N THR A 100 14.94 -0.22 -17.93
CA THR A 100 14.08 -0.48 -19.10
C THR A 100 14.20 0.57 -20.21
N GLY A 101 14.66 1.77 -19.88
CA GLY A 101 14.46 2.97 -20.70
C GLY A 101 13.02 3.50 -20.61
N ILE A 102 12.83 4.75 -21.03
CA ILE A 102 11.58 5.51 -20.82
C ILE A 102 10.37 4.85 -21.50
N ALA A 103 10.47 4.46 -22.77
CA ALA A 103 9.33 3.98 -23.54
C ALA A 103 8.81 2.63 -23.02
N LEU A 104 9.72 1.70 -22.74
CA LEU A 104 9.36 0.41 -22.15
C LEU A 104 8.81 0.58 -20.73
N PHE A 105 9.37 1.49 -19.91
CA PHE A 105 8.80 1.78 -18.59
C PHE A 105 7.36 2.26 -18.67
N VAL A 106 7.06 3.25 -19.52
CA VAL A 106 5.71 3.81 -19.68
C VAL A 106 4.73 2.76 -20.15
N ILE A 107 5.12 1.90 -21.10
CA ILE A 107 4.31 0.78 -21.57
C ILE A 107 3.99 -0.20 -20.43
N LEU A 108 4.99 -0.61 -19.65
CA LEU A 108 4.80 -1.52 -18.51
C LEU A 108 3.95 -0.88 -17.40
N LEU A 109 4.17 0.40 -17.08
CA LEU A 109 3.41 1.17 -16.09
C LEU A 109 1.92 1.24 -16.47
N ILE A 110 1.60 1.47 -17.75
CA ILE A 110 0.23 1.47 -18.27
C ILE A 110 -0.39 0.07 -18.14
N PHE A 111 0.31 -0.98 -18.60
CA PHE A 111 -0.22 -2.35 -18.52
C PHE A 111 -0.47 -2.80 -17.08
N VAL A 112 0.48 -2.64 -16.16
CA VAL A 112 0.32 -3.07 -14.77
C VAL A 112 -0.77 -2.26 -14.06
N SER A 113 -0.89 -0.95 -14.31
CA SER A 113 -1.98 -0.13 -13.77
C SER A 113 -3.35 -0.60 -14.27
N MET A 114 -3.51 -0.85 -15.57
CA MET A 114 -4.75 -1.36 -16.16
C MET A 114 -5.10 -2.77 -15.66
N PHE A 115 -4.12 -3.66 -15.53
CA PHE A 115 -4.30 -5.00 -14.99
C PHE A 115 -4.71 -4.99 -13.51
N SER A 116 -4.08 -4.17 -12.68
CA SER A 116 -4.48 -3.99 -11.27
C SER A 116 -5.88 -3.39 -11.13
N LEU A 117 -6.27 -2.43 -11.98
CA LEU A 117 -7.62 -1.87 -11.97
C LEU A 117 -8.69 -2.87 -12.46
N TYR A 118 -8.37 -3.68 -13.47
CA TYR A 118 -9.23 -4.79 -13.93
C TYR A 118 -9.40 -5.86 -12.84
N SER A 119 -8.31 -6.23 -12.15
CA SER A 119 -8.33 -7.11 -10.99
C SER A 119 -9.25 -6.60 -9.88
N VAL A 120 -9.12 -5.33 -9.48
CA VAL A 120 -10.02 -4.68 -8.50
C VAL A 120 -11.49 -4.78 -8.93
N HIS A 121 -11.79 -4.62 -10.23
CA HIS A 121 -13.15 -4.83 -10.75
C HIS A 121 -13.62 -6.29 -10.63
N LEU A 122 -12.79 -7.29 -10.93
CA LEU A 122 -13.10 -8.70 -10.71
C LEU A 122 -13.34 -9.02 -9.23
N LEU A 123 -12.49 -8.49 -8.35
CA LEU A 123 -12.54 -8.71 -6.90
C LEU A 123 -13.79 -8.08 -6.27
N LEU A 124 -14.15 -6.85 -6.63
CA LEU A 124 -15.38 -6.21 -6.17
C LEU A 124 -16.65 -6.89 -6.75
N LYS A 125 -16.56 -7.50 -7.94
CA LYS A 125 -17.65 -8.30 -8.51
C LYS A 125 -17.79 -9.66 -7.81
N THR A 126 -16.69 -10.29 -7.39
CA THR A 126 -16.72 -11.53 -6.59
C THR A 126 -17.16 -11.30 -5.16
N ALA A 127 -16.74 -10.23 -4.48
CA ALA A 127 -17.19 -9.91 -3.12
C ALA A 127 -18.72 -9.76 -3.05
N ASN A 128 -19.31 -9.03 -4.02
CA ASN A 128 -20.77 -8.85 -4.13
C ASN A 128 -21.55 -10.15 -4.42
N GLU A 129 -21.00 -11.08 -5.22
CA GLU A 129 -21.68 -12.35 -5.57
C GLU A 129 -21.42 -13.47 -4.54
N GLY A 130 -20.25 -13.47 -3.91
CA GLY A 130 -19.85 -14.42 -2.87
C GLY A 130 -20.35 -14.04 -1.46
N GLY A 131 -20.82 -12.79 -1.26
CA GLY A 131 -21.37 -12.33 0.01
C GLY A 131 -20.35 -12.37 1.15
N SER A 132 -19.16 -11.82 0.94
CA SER A 132 -18.20 -11.53 2.00
C SER A 132 -17.26 -10.39 1.58
N LEU A 133 -16.85 -9.58 2.55
CA LEU A 133 -15.87 -8.50 2.38
C LEU A 133 -14.49 -8.88 2.95
N LEU A 134 -14.30 -10.14 3.35
CA LEU A 134 -13.00 -10.69 3.76
C LEU A 134 -12.42 -11.56 2.64
N TYR A 135 -11.18 -11.26 2.23
CA TYR A 135 -10.51 -11.89 1.10
C TYR A 135 -10.26 -13.39 1.35
N GLU A 136 -9.93 -13.76 2.59
CA GLU A 136 -9.72 -15.16 3.01
C GLU A 136 -11.03 -15.97 3.02
N GLN A 137 -12.14 -15.34 3.41
CA GLN A 137 -13.47 -15.96 3.33
C GLN A 137 -13.93 -16.12 1.87
N LEU A 138 -13.57 -15.19 0.99
CA LEU A 138 -13.85 -15.29 -0.44
C LEU A 138 -13.10 -16.49 -1.05
N GLY A 139 -11.84 -16.67 -0.66
CA GLY A 139 -11.05 -17.87 -1.00
C GLY A 139 -11.65 -19.16 -0.43
N LEU A 140 -12.11 -19.14 0.82
CA LEU A 140 -12.81 -20.27 1.46
C LEU A 140 -14.07 -20.67 0.69
N LYS A 141 -14.87 -19.70 0.25
CA LYS A 141 -16.10 -19.93 -0.55
C LYS A 141 -15.81 -20.41 -1.97
N ALA A 142 -14.66 -20.07 -2.55
CA ALA A 142 -14.28 -20.47 -3.91
C ALA A 142 -13.66 -21.88 -3.98
N PHE A 143 -12.65 -22.15 -3.14
CA PHE A 143 -11.81 -23.36 -3.22
C PHE A 143 -11.58 -24.03 -1.85
N GLY A 144 -12.44 -23.79 -0.87
CA GLY A 144 -12.32 -24.40 0.45
C GLY A 144 -11.03 -23.98 1.17
N LEU A 145 -10.48 -24.89 1.97
CA LEU A 145 -9.29 -24.61 2.79
C LEU A 145 -8.08 -24.16 1.95
N ALA A 146 -7.88 -24.73 0.76
CA ALA A 146 -6.79 -24.33 -0.14
C ALA A 146 -6.92 -22.88 -0.60
N GLY A 147 -8.14 -22.43 -0.97
CA GLY A 147 -8.40 -21.04 -1.35
C GLY A 147 -8.23 -20.07 -0.18
N LYS A 148 -8.64 -20.47 1.03
CA LYS A 148 -8.41 -19.69 2.26
C LYS A 148 -6.92 -19.53 2.56
N LEU A 149 -6.16 -20.63 2.48
CA LEU A 149 -4.72 -20.65 2.76
C LEU A 149 -3.94 -19.83 1.73
N ALA A 150 -4.25 -19.97 0.43
CA ALA A 150 -3.61 -19.20 -0.63
C ALA A 150 -3.86 -17.69 -0.47
N ALA A 151 -5.10 -17.28 -0.15
CA ALA A 151 -5.42 -15.88 0.15
C ALA A 151 -4.66 -15.37 1.38
N SER A 152 -4.79 -16.05 2.53
CA SER A 152 -4.16 -15.67 3.79
C SER A 152 -2.63 -15.60 3.68
N GLY A 153 -2.01 -16.57 3.00
CA GLY A 153 -0.56 -16.63 2.77
C GLY A 153 -0.07 -15.51 1.87
N SER A 154 -0.77 -15.24 0.77
CA SER A 154 -0.40 -14.16 -0.17
C SER A 154 -0.51 -12.77 0.46
N ILE A 155 -1.59 -12.53 1.23
CA ILE A 155 -1.78 -11.29 1.99
C ILE A 155 -0.69 -11.14 3.06
N THR A 156 -0.37 -12.21 3.78
CA THR A 156 0.69 -12.23 4.80
C THR A 156 2.05 -11.92 4.17
N MET A 157 2.42 -12.61 3.09
CA MET A 157 3.69 -12.43 2.37
C MET A 157 3.83 -11.03 1.78
N GLN A 158 2.79 -10.51 1.11
CA GLN A 158 2.80 -9.15 0.55
C GLN A 158 3.00 -8.07 1.62
N ASN A 159 2.28 -8.18 2.73
CA ASN A 159 2.34 -7.19 3.81
C ASN A 159 3.65 -7.32 4.61
N ILE A 160 4.20 -8.53 4.77
CA ILE A 160 5.57 -8.75 5.29
C ILE A 160 6.60 -8.09 4.38
N GLY A 161 6.48 -8.24 3.05
CA GLY A 161 7.35 -7.59 2.08
C GLY A 161 7.32 -6.07 2.17
N ALA A 162 6.11 -5.49 2.23
CA ALA A 162 5.94 -4.05 2.41
C ALA A 162 6.49 -3.54 3.76
N MET A 163 6.24 -4.26 4.86
CA MET A 163 6.82 -3.95 6.16
C MET A 163 8.35 -4.01 6.14
N SER A 164 8.92 -5.00 5.44
CA SER A 164 10.36 -5.15 5.28
C SER A 164 10.97 -4.02 4.47
N SER A 165 10.38 -3.60 3.35
CA SER A 165 10.90 -2.46 2.58
C SER A 165 10.77 -1.13 3.33
N TYR A 166 9.74 -0.93 4.18
CA TYR A 166 9.70 0.24 5.07
C TYR A 166 10.81 0.24 6.13
N LEU A 167 11.07 -0.92 6.74
CA LEU A 167 12.15 -1.08 7.71
C LEU A 167 13.54 -0.98 7.05
N PHE A 168 13.69 -1.38 5.78
CA PHE A 168 14.92 -1.19 5.01
C PHE A 168 15.23 0.30 4.81
N ILE A 169 14.24 1.10 4.39
CA ILE A 169 14.38 2.57 4.28
C ILE A 169 14.81 3.17 5.63
N VAL A 170 14.23 2.71 6.76
CA VAL A 170 14.65 3.13 8.11
C VAL A 170 16.11 2.72 8.42
N LYS A 171 16.54 1.51 8.06
CA LYS A 171 17.91 1.02 8.26
C LYS A 171 18.96 1.89 7.55
N TYR A 172 18.71 2.33 6.30
CA TYR A 172 19.71 3.05 5.51
C TYR A 172 19.60 4.58 5.61
N GLU A 173 18.40 5.15 5.64
CA GLU A 173 18.23 6.61 5.61
C GLU A 173 18.36 7.27 7.01
N LEU A 174 18.02 6.56 8.10
CA LEU A 174 18.12 7.13 9.45
C LEU A 174 19.58 7.40 9.90
N PRO A 175 20.58 6.53 9.64
CA PRO A 175 22.00 6.87 9.85
C PRO A 175 22.42 8.17 9.16
N LEU A 176 21.97 8.38 7.91
CA LEU A 176 22.33 9.55 7.11
C LEU A 176 21.72 10.84 7.68
N VAL A 177 20.48 10.76 8.17
CA VAL A 177 19.81 11.85 8.90
C VAL A 177 20.53 12.19 10.20
N ILE A 178 20.92 11.18 11.00
CA ILE A 178 21.65 11.39 12.26
C ILE A 178 23.03 12.00 12.01
N LYS A 179 23.79 11.48 11.03
CA LYS A 179 25.10 12.01 10.62
C LYS A 179 25.00 13.50 10.23
N ALA A 180 23.97 13.87 9.46
CA ALA A 180 23.72 15.26 9.07
C ALA A 180 23.35 16.17 10.25
N PHE A 181 22.52 15.71 11.19
CA PHE A 181 22.17 16.51 12.38
C PHE A 181 23.31 16.70 13.38
N MET A 182 24.20 15.71 13.51
CA MET A 182 25.34 15.77 14.43
C MET A 182 26.59 16.42 13.79
N ASN A 183 26.54 16.74 12.48
CA ASN A 183 27.65 17.26 11.69
C ASN A 183 28.93 16.42 11.84
N ILE A 184 28.78 15.09 11.86
CA ILE A 184 29.87 14.13 11.97
C ILE A 184 30.36 13.81 10.55
N GLU A 185 31.65 14.02 10.27
CA GLU A 185 32.22 13.71 8.94
C GLU A 185 32.79 12.28 8.89
N GLU A 186 33.56 11.87 9.90
CA GLU A 186 34.15 10.52 10.00
C GLU A 186 33.26 9.53 10.77
N SER A 187 33.19 8.27 10.31
CA SER A 187 32.36 7.23 10.92
C SER A 187 33.16 6.36 11.91
N THR A 188 33.23 6.75 13.18
CA THR A 188 33.98 6.05 14.26
C THR A 188 33.35 4.74 14.75
N GLY A 189 32.59 4.02 13.89
CA GLY A 189 31.98 2.73 14.23
C GLY A 189 30.81 2.80 15.22
N GLU A 190 30.29 4.00 15.50
CA GLU A 190 29.30 4.26 16.55
C GLU A 190 27.99 3.48 16.40
N TRP A 191 27.50 2.95 17.52
CA TRP A 191 26.25 2.19 17.59
C TRP A 191 25.03 2.97 17.07
N TYR A 192 25.03 4.30 17.23
CA TYR A 192 23.95 5.20 16.80
C TYR A 192 24.05 5.63 15.33
N LEU A 193 25.10 5.21 14.61
CA LEU A 193 25.23 5.35 13.15
C LEU A 193 25.05 4.00 12.43
N ASN A 194 24.91 2.89 13.17
CA ASN A 194 24.69 1.56 12.61
C ASN A 194 23.18 1.32 12.40
N GLY A 195 22.79 1.16 11.14
CA GLY A 195 21.40 0.96 10.71
C GLY A 195 20.70 -0.25 11.33
N ASP A 196 21.43 -1.34 11.62
CA ASP A 196 20.84 -2.58 12.18
C ASP A 196 20.41 -2.40 13.64
N TYR A 197 21.14 -1.60 14.43
CA TYR A 197 20.68 -1.22 15.78
C TYR A 197 19.55 -0.19 15.73
N LEU A 198 19.62 0.78 14.80
CA LEU A 198 18.62 1.83 14.66
C LEU A 198 17.25 1.29 14.21
N VAL A 199 17.19 0.34 13.28
CA VAL A 199 15.92 -0.25 12.82
C VAL A 199 15.23 -1.05 13.94
N ILE A 200 15.99 -1.74 14.79
CA ILE A 200 15.49 -2.40 16.01
C ILE A 200 14.98 -1.35 17.01
N LEU A 201 15.73 -0.27 17.24
CA LEU A 201 15.37 0.81 18.16
C LEU A 201 14.06 1.50 17.77
N VAL A 202 13.92 1.89 16.49
CA VAL A 202 12.67 2.46 15.93
C VAL A 202 11.52 1.44 16.01
N SER A 203 11.80 0.16 15.75
CA SER A 203 10.80 -0.90 15.87
C SER A 203 10.25 -1.02 17.28
N LEU A 204 11.11 -1.01 18.30
CA LEU A 204 10.72 -1.16 19.71
C LEU A 204 10.08 0.11 20.29
N LEU A 205 10.63 1.31 20.00
CA LEU A 205 10.18 2.55 20.62
C LEU A 205 9.00 3.22 19.92
N LEU A 206 8.84 3.05 18.61
CA LEU A 206 7.77 3.71 17.84
C LEU A 206 6.77 2.69 17.26
N ILE A 207 7.24 1.73 16.47
CA ILE A 207 6.34 0.85 15.69
C ILE A 207 5.56 -0.10 16.61
N LEU A 208 6.22 -0.71 17.58
CA LEU A 208 5.60 -1.64 18.53
C LEU A 208 4.44 -0.99 19.31
N PRO A 209 4.62 0.13 20.06
CA PRO A 209 3.50 0.74 20.79
C PRO A 209 2.37 1.22 19.88
N LEU A 210 2.65 1.77 18.69
CA LEU A 210 1.58 2.14 17.74
C LEU A 210 0.82 0.91 17.21
N SER A 211 1.50 -0.20 16.94
CA SER A 211 0.88 -1.41 16.39
C SER A 211 0.04 -2.22 17.40
N LEU A 212 0.27 -2.01 18.71
CA LEU A 212 -0.51 -2.58 19.81
C LEU A 212 -1.80 -1.79 20.13
N LEU A 213 -2.04 -0.64 19.47
CA LEU A 213 -3.28 0.12 19.64
C LEU A 213 -4.48 -0.65 19.10
N LYS A 214 -5.50 -0.84 19.95
CA LYS A 214 -6.70 -1.63 19.64
C LYS A 214 -7.61 -0.98 18.58
N ASN A 215 -7.68 0.36 18.56
CA ASN A 215 -8.62 1.12 17.74
C ASN A 215 -7.87 2.01 16.73
N LEU A 216 -7.91 1.66 15.44
CA LEU A 216 -7.17 2.39 14.39
C LEU A 216 -7.90 3.64 13.84
N GLY A 217 -8.96 4.13 14.51
CA GLY A 217 -9.75 5.26 14.02
C GLY A 217 -8.97 6.57 13.83
N TYR A 218 -7.87 6.76 14.58
CA TYR A 218 -6.96 7.89 14.40
C TYR A 218 -6.01 7.74 13.19
N LEU A 219 -5.81 6.51 12.70
CA LEU A 219 -4.83 6.19 11.66
C LEU A 219 -5.28 6.65 10.25
N GLY A 220 -6.56 7.01 10.08
CA GLY A 220 -7.03 7.72 8.89
C GLY A 220 -6.39 9.11 8.72
N TYR A 221 -6.04 9.78 9.82
CA TYR A 221 -5.34 11.07 9.78
C TYR A 221 -3.85 10.89 9.49
N THR A 222 -3.18 9.88 10.08
CA THR A 222 -1.77 9.59 9.79
C THR A 222 -1.57 9.07 8.36
N SER A 223 -2.54 8.34 7.81
CA SER A 223 -2.60 7.94 6.39
C SER A 223 -2.64 9.15 5.45
N GLY A 224 -3.41 10.19 5.79
CA GLY A 224 -3.42 11.46 5.05
C GLY A 224 -2.10 12.21 5.12
N PHE A 225 -1.46 12.22 6.30
CA PHE A 225 -0.14 12.83 6.50
C PHE A 225 0.97 12.10 5.72
N SER A 226 0.99 10.76 5.75
CA SER A 226 1.91 9.93 4.95
C SER A 226 1.86 10.28 3.46
N LEU A 227 0.65 10.38 2.90
CA LEU A 227 0.46 10.74 1.50
C LEU A 227 0.94 12.17 1.19
N LEU A 228 0.76 13.13 2.11
CA LEU A 228 1.28 14.49 1.96
C LEU A 228 2.81 14.53 1.90
N CYS A 229 3.49 13.76 2.76
CA CYS A 229 4.95 13.60 2.72
C CYS A 229 5.45 13.03 1.38
N MET A 230 4.73 12.06 0.80
CA MET A 230 5.07 11.48 -0.51
C MET A 230 4.83 12.44 -1.68
N VAL A 231 3.81 13.30 -1.60
CA VAL A 231 3.61 14.40 -2.57
C VAL A 231 4.72 15.46 -2.44
N PHE A 232 5.15 15.78 -1.23
CA PHE A 232 6.28 16.68 -0.98
C PHE A 232 7.60 16.12 -1.53
N PHE A 233 7.87 14.82 -1.31
CA PHE A 233 8.99 14.09 -1.94
C PHE A 233 8.98 14.25 -3.46
N LEU A 234 7.83 14.03 -4.12
CA LEU A 234 7.71 14.20 -5.57
C LEU A 234 8.03 15.63 -6.03
N ILE A 235 7.52 16.65 -5.32
CA ILE A 235 7.80 18.06 -5.64
C ILE A 235 9.30 18.35 -5.58
N VAL A 236 10.01 17.83 -4.57
CA VAL A 236 11.47 18.02 -4.45
C VAL A 236 12.24 17.22 -5.50
N VAL A 237 11.84 16.00 -5.85
CA VAL A 237 12.47 15.23 -6.97
C VAL A 237 12.35 16.00 -8.29
N ILE A 238 11.17 16.55 -8.60
CA ILE A 238 10.96 17.40 -9.79
C ILE A 238 11.84 18.66 -9.72
N TRP A 239 11.86 19.35 -8.58
CA TRP A 239 12.67 20.56 -8.41
C TRP A 239 14.18 20.31 -8.53
N LYS A 240 14.69 19.24 -7.91
CA LYS A 240 16.11 18.87 -7.94
C LYS A 240 16.60 18.51 -9.35
N LYS A 241 15.76 17.94 -10.21
CA LYS A 241 16.12 17.72 -11.62
C LYS A 241 16.53 19.02 -12.34
N PHE A 242 15.93 20.16 -12.00
CA PHE A 242 16.27 21.46 -12.60
C PHE A 242 17.44 22.18 -11.88
N GLN A 243 17.87 21.69 -10.72
CA GLN A 243 19.03 22.20 -9.98
C GLN A 243 20.32 21.44 -10.32
N ILE A 244 20.23 20.13 -10.61
CA ILE A 244 21.37 19.27 -10.88
C ILE A 244 21.69 19.25 -12.40
N PRO A 245 22.84 19.80 -12.84
CA PRO A 245 23.30 19.66 -14.21
C PRO A 245 23.75 18.21 -14.52
N CYS A 246 23.80 17.88 -15.81
CA CYS A 246 24.41 16.65 -16.31
C CYS A 246 25.31 17.05 -17.50
N PRO A 247 26.59 16.63 -17.57
CA PRO A 247 27.29 15.76 -16.61
C PRO A 247 27.42 16.40 -15.22
N MET A 248 27.70 15.58 -14.21
CA MET A 248 27.93 16.07 -12.85
C MET A 248 29.41 16.45 -12.71
N ASP A 249 29.69 17.73 -12.50
CA ASP A 249 31.06 18.24 -12.37
C ASP A 249 31.72 17.72 -11.09
N HIS A 250 32.74 16.86 -11.25
CA HIS A 250 33.54 16.35 -10.13
C HIS A 250 34.32 17.46 -9.40
N ASP A 251 34.47 18.66 -9.98
CA ASP A 251 35.22 19.77 -9.39
C ASP A 251 34.57 20.43 -8.17
N LEU A 252 33.30 20.11 -7.86
CA LEU A 252 32.72 20.47 -6.56
C LEU A 252 33.35 19.69 -5.38
N VAL A 253 34.11 18.62 -5.66
CA VAL A 253 34.98 17.94 -4.67
C VAL A 253 36.32 18.66 -4.53
N ASN A 254 36.87 19.21 -5.61
CA ASN A 254 38.18 19.88 -5.62
C ASN A 254 38.13 21.29 -5.00
N THR A 255 37.00 22.00 -5.09
CA THR A 255 36.92 23.43 -4.72
C THR A 255 37.07 23.68 -3.22
N THR A 256 36.78 22.70 -2.36
CA THR A 256 37.08 22.76 -0.91
C THR A 256 38.53 22.40 -0.57
N LEU A 257 39.24 21.70 -1.46
CA LEU A 257 40.61 21.19 -1.24
C LEU A 257 41.73 22.19 -1.61
N ASN A 258 41.38 23.42 -2.00
CA ASN A 258 42.33 24.53 -1.99
C ASN A 258 42.83 24.88 -0.57
N GLY A 259 42.19 24.35 0.48
CA GLY A 259 42.78 24.20 1.81
C GLY A 259 43.55 22.87 1.93
N THR A 260 44.88 22.94 1.83
CA THR A 260 45.84 21.90 2.28
C THR A 260 45.66 20.46 1.76
N VAL A 261 46.07 20.20 0.52
CA VAL A 261 46.69 18.89 0.17
C VAL A 261 48.04 19.10 -0.51
N THR A 262 49.10 18.70 0.19
CA THR A 262 50.23 18.00 -0.42
C THR A 262 50.11 16.51 -0.07
N HIS A 263 50.64 15.63 -0.93
CA HIS A 263 50.59 14.15 -0.81
C HIS A 263 49.21 13.47 -0.98
N SER A 264 48.89 13.04 -2.20
CA SER A 264 48.27 11.71 -2.50
C SER A 264 47.91 11.48 -3.99
N ALA A 265 48.68 12.05 -4.94
CA ALA A 265 48.40 12.06 -6.39
C ALA A 265 48.48 10.70 -7.14
N ILE A 266 48.26 9.58 -6.44
CA ILE A 266 48.40 8.19 -6.96
C ILE A 266 47.07 7.43 -6.90
N ALA A 267 46.12 7.80 -6.03
CA ALA A 267 44.78 7.19 -6.02
C ALA A 267 43.93 7.67 -7.23
N ALA A 268 44.02 8.95 -7.57
CA ALA A 268 43.25 9.58 -8.65
C ALA A 268 43.54 8.98 -10.04
N THR A 269 44.77 8.49 -10.27
CA THR A 269 45.19 7.88 -11.56
C THR A 269 44.65 6.48 -11.80
N VAL A 270 44.20 5.77 -10.74
CA VAL A 270 43.58 4.44 -10.89
C VAL A 270 42.08 4.58 -11.17
N ALA A 271 41.41 5.53 -10.50
CA ALA A 271 40.00 5.83 -10.73
C ALA A 271 39.73 6.33 -12.17
N THR A 272 40.61 7.16 -12.73
CA THR A 272 40.47 7.68 -14.11
C THR A 272 40.70 6.62 -15.20
N ALA A 273 41.45 5.54 -14.92
CA ALA A 273 41.74 4.49 -15.89
C ALA A 273 40.52 3.62 -16.27
N VAL A 274 39.53 3.50 -15.38
CA VAL A 274 38.33 2.67 -15.62
C VAL A 274 37.20 3.43 -16.35
N VAL A 275 37.18 4.76 -16.25
CA VAL A 275 36.14 5.62 -16.86
C VAL A 275 36.40 5.88 -18.36
N GLN A 276 37.60 5.58 -18.86
CA GLN A 276 38.15 6.14 -20.10
C GLN A 276 37.57 5.62 -21.44
N ASN A 277 36.39 4.99 -21.45
CA ASN A 277 35.79 4.37 -22.64
C ASN A 277 34.29 4.68 -22.88
N PHE A 278 33.71 5.66 -22.17
CA PHE A 278 32.41 6.23 -22.51
C PHE A 278 32.55 7.73 -22.84
N THR A 279 31.97 8.15 -23.97
CA THR A 279 31.87 9.57 -24.31
C THR A 279 30.87 10.28 -23.41
N SER A 280 31.19 11.49 -22.96
CA SER A 280 30.40 12.25 -21.99
C SER A 280 28.94 12.45 -22.42
N ASP A 281 28.68 12.63 -23.71
CA ASP A 281 27.33 12.73 -24.30
C ASP A 281 26.47 11.47 -24.08
N ASP A 282 27.07 10.28 -24.03
CA ASP A 282 26.31 9.03 -23.90
C ASP A 282 25.82 8.76 -22.46
N MET A 283 26.26 9.57 -21.49
CA MET A 283 25.84 9.50 -20.08
C MET A 283 24.57 10.31 -19.80
N CYS A 284 24.40 11.49 -20.41
CA CYS A 284 23.29 12.42 -20.16
C CYS A 284 22.17 12.35 -21.21
N THR A 285 22.20 11.36 -22.10
CA THR A 285 21.18 11.14 -23.13
C THR A 285 20.07 10.21 -22.62
N PRO A 286 18.78 10.60 -22.70
CA PRO A 286 17.67 9.75 -22.30
C PRO A 286 17.50 8.60 -23.30
N LYS A 287 17.55 7.36 -22.83
CA LYS A 287 17.46 6.17 -23.69
C LYS A 287 16.05 5.56 -23.59
N TYR A 288 15.38 5.42 -24.73
CA TYR A 288 13.97 5.00 -24.79
C TYR A 288 13.78 3.51 -24.51
N PHE A 289 14.74 2.68 -24.89
CA PHE A 289 14.77 1.24 -24.66
C PHE A 289 16.13 0.84 -24.11
N ILE A 290 16.13 0.09 -23.02
CA ILE A 290 17.30 -0.55 -22.39
C ILE A 290 16.87 -1.98 -22.05
N VAL A 291 17.74 -2.95 -22.32
CA VAL A 291 17.59 -4.33 -21.85
C VAL A 291 18.95 -4.76 -21.29
N ASN A 292 18.98 -5.11 -20.01
CA ASN A 292 20.14 -5.60 -19.27
C ASN A 292 19.70 -6.70 -18.28
N SER A 293 20.61 -7.23 -17.46
CA SER A 293 20.25 -8.23 -16.45
C SER A 293 19.23 -7.70 -15.43
N GLN A 294 19.30 -6.42 -15.09
CA GLN A 294 18.44 -5.80 -14.08
C GLN A 294 17.02 -5.49 -14.59
N THR A 295 16.78 -5.50 -15.90
CA THR A 295 15.45 -5.39 -16.51
C THR A 295 14.45 -6.42 -15.96
N VAL A 296 14.92 -7.59 -15.48
CA VAL A 296 14.06 -8.66 -14.91
C VAL A 296 13.29 -8.20 -13.66
N TYR A 297 13.83 -7.24 -12.91
CA TYR A 297 13.21 -6.70 -11.69
C TYR A 297 12.13 -5.65 -11.98
N ALA A 298 12.07 -5.08 -13.19
CA ALA A 298 11.17 -3.97 -13.48
C ALA A 298 9.67 -4.34 -13.41
N VAL A 299 9.29 -5.51 -13.94
CA VAL A 299 7.90 -6.00 -13.85
C VAL A 299 7.51 -6.31 -12.39
N PRO A 300 8.31 -7.05 -11.60
CA PRO A 300 8.10 -7.21 -10.15
C PRO A 300 7.98 -5.91 -9.35
N ILE A 301 8.87 -4.94 -9.57
CA ILE A 301 8.81 -3.62 -8.88
C ILE A 301 7.48 -2.92 -9.20
N LEU A 302 7.03 -2.98 -10.46
CA LEU A 302 5.74 -2.41 -10.88
C LEU A 302 4.54 -3.16 -10.29
N THR A 303 4.54 -4.51 -10.26
CA THR A 303 3.43 -5.27 -9.65
C THR A 303 3.36 -5.05 -8.14
N PHE A 304 4.50 -5.00 -7.46
CA PHE A 304 4.60 -4.61 -6.05
C PHE A 304 4.02 -3.19 -5.82
N SER A 305 4.35 -2.22 -6.68
CA SER A 305 3.93 -0.82 -6.52
C SER A 305 2.42 -0.58 -6.73
N PHE A 306 1.67 -1.52 -7.32
CA PHE A 306 0.22 -1.38 -7.56
C PHE A 306 -0.66 -2.35 -6.74
N VAL A 307 -0.12 -3.04 -5.73
CA VAL A 307 -0.81 -4.13 -5.00
C VAL A 307 -1.73 -3.66 -3.84
N CYS A 308 -2.73 -2.83 -4.13
CA CYS A 308 -3.72 -2.39 -3.12
C CYS A 308 -4.77 -3.45 -2.72
N HIS A 309 -4.66 -4.67 -3.27
CA HIS A 309 -5.64 -5.76 -3.18
C HIS A 309 -6.00 -6.23 -1.75
N PRO A 310 -5.11 -6.20 -0.74
CA PRO A 310 -5.49 -6.47 0.65
C PRO A 310 -6.39 -5.38 1.27
N ALA A 311 -6.20 -4.11 0.88
CA ALA A 311 -6.88 -2.96 1.48
C ALA A 311 -8.24 -2.62 0.82
N ILE A 312 -8.45 -3.04 -0.43
CA ILE A 312 -9.61 -2.64 -1.23
C ILE A 312 -10.96 -3.09 -0.66
N LEU A 313 -11.04 -4.24 0.01
CA LEU A 313 -12.30 -4.74 0.59
C LEU A 313 -12.64 -4.06 1.94
N PRO A 314 -11.72 -3.88 2.91
CA PRO A 314 -11.95 -3.02 4.06
C PRO A 314 -12.38 -1.59 3.70
N ILE A 315 -11.71 -0.94 2.74
CA ILE A 315 -12.09 0.41 2.28
C ILE A 315 -13.48 0.42 1.64
N TYR A 316 -13.90 -0.67 0.98
CA TYR A 316 -15.25 -0.83 0.43
C TYR A 316 -16.33 -1.06 1.51
N GLU A 317 -15.96 -1.66 2.64
CA GLU A 317 -16.84 -1.83 3.81
C GLU A 317 -17.10 -0.51 4.53
N GLU A 318 -16.04 0.27 4.78
CA GLU A 318 -16.12 1.59 5.42
C GLU A 318 -16.78 2.68 4.55
N LEU A 319 -16.86 2.49 3.22
CA LEU A 319 -17.33 3.49 2.27
C LEU A 319 -18.79 3.90 2.52
N LYS A 320 -19.02 5.15 2.92
CA LYS A 320 -20.37 5.71 3.14
C LYS A 320 -21.23 5.60 1.89
N GLY A 321 -22.36 4.91 1.99
CA GLY A 321 -23.22 4.57 0.86
C GLY A 321 -22.55 3.57 -0.10
N ARG A 322 -22.09 2.43 0.45
CA ARG A 322 -21.33 1.39 -0.25
C ARG A 322 -22.06 0.89 -1.50
N SER A 323 -21.38 0.95 -2.65
CA SER A 323 -21.82 0.32 -3.89
C SER A 323 -20.66 0.11 -4.85
N ARG A 324 -20.68 -0.97 -5.65
CA ARG A 324 -19.62 -1.29 -6.62
C ARG A 324 -19.33 -0.12 -7.58
N ARG A 325 -20.36 0.61 -8.04
CA ARG A 325 -20.18 1.79 -8.90
C ARG A 325 -19.41 2.92 -8.20
N ARG A 326 -19.67 3.16 -6.92
CA ARG A 326 -18.96 4.18 -6.12
C ARG A 326 -17.53 3.75 -5.83
N MET A 327 -17.31 2.48 -5.46
CA MET A 327 -15.97 1.94 -5.20
C MET A 327 -15.09 1.89 -6.46
N MET A 328 -15.66 1.57 -7.63
CA MET A 328 -14.93 1.70 -8.90
C MET A 328 -14.58 3.17 -9.20
N LYS A 329 -15.42 4.15 -8.87
CA LYS A 329 -15.04 5.57 -8.98
C LYS A 329 -13.88 5.94 -8.05
N VAL A 330 -13.90 5.47 -6.79
CA VAL A 330 -12.77 5.63 -5.84
C VAL A 330 -11.49 5.02 -6.42
N SER A 331 -11.60 3.81 -6.96
CA SER A 331 -10.49 3.06 -7.55
C SER A 331 -9.91 3.76 -8.78
N ASN A 332 -10.74 4.12 -9.77
CA ASN A 332 -10.29 4.81 -10.98
C ASN A 332 -9.58 6.13 -10.67
N VAL A 333 -10.10 6.94 -9.73
CA VAL A 333 -9.47 8.21 -9.33
C VAL A 333 -8.13 7.96 -8.63
N SER A 334 -8.06 6.98 -7.73
CA SER A 334 -6.82 6.64 -7.02
C SER A 334 -5.77 6.11 -7.99
N PHE A 335 -6.08 5.09 -8.80
CA PHE A 335 -5.16 4.53 -9.79
C PHE A 335 -4.66 5.56 -10.81
N PHE A 336 -5.50 6.50 -11.25
CA PHE A 336 -5.07 7.59 -12.14
C PHE A 336 -4.11 8.57 -11.45
N ALA A 337 -4.44 9.01 -10.23
CA ALA A 337 -3.56 9.90 -9.45
C ALA A 337 -2.20 9.26 -9.14
N MET A 338 -2.21 7.98 -8.76
CA MET A 338 -0.99 7.23 -8.46
C MET A 338 -0.18 6.91 -9.71
N PHE A 339 -0.82 6.58 -10.84
CA PHE A 339 -0.15 6.45 -12.14
C PHE A 339 0.61 7.74 -12.53
N LEU A 340 -0.02 8.91 -12.39
CA LEU A 340 0.63 10.19 -12.67
C LEU A 340 1.79 10.47 -11.71
N MET A 341 1.57 10.27 -10.41
CA MET A 341 2.59 10.48 -9.37
C MET A 341 3.81 9.56 -9.57
N TYR A 342 3.58 8.30 -9.91
CA TYR A 342 4.60 7.31 -10.24
C TYR A 342 5.34 7.61 -11.54
N LEU A 343 4.63 8.01 -12.59
CA LEU A 343 5.24 8.41 -13.86
C LEU A 343 6.19 9.61 -13.65
N LEU A 344 5.76 10.61 -12.89
CA LEU A 344 6.58 11.78 -12.58
C LEU A 344 7.76 11.43 -11.68
N ALA A 345 7.56 10.65 -10.61
CA ALA A 345 8.65 10.22 -9.72
C ALA A 345 9.74 9.46 -10.49
N ALA A 346 9.33 8.46 -11.29
CA ALA A 346 10.23 7.66 -12.10
C ALA A 346 10.96 8.49 -13.16
N LEU A 347 10.24 9.36 -13.88
CA LEU A 347 10.80 10.16 -14.96
C LEU A 347 11.80 11.21 -14.45
N PHE A 348 11.45 11.97 -13.41
CA PHE A 348 12.33 13.02 -12.89
C PHE A 348 13.50 12.45 -12.09
N GLY A 349 13.32 11.31 -11.39
CA GLY A 349 14.44 10.57 -10.79
C GLY A 349 15.38 9.98 -11.84
N TYR A 350 14.86 9.30 -12.87
CA TYR A 350 15.66 8.80 -13.99
C TYR A 350 16.43 9.91 -14.70
N LEU A 351 15.76 11.00 -15.09
CA LEU A 351 16.43 12.12 -15.77
C LEU A 351 17.43 12.88 -14.88
N THR A 352 17.49 12.62 -13.56
CA THR A 352 18.50 13.20 -12.68
C THR A 352 19.83 12.45 -12.76
N PHE A 353 19.82 11.11 -12.78
CA PHE A 353 21.05 10.28 -12.70
C PHE A 353 21.28 9.33 -13.88
N TYR A 354 20.32 9.24 -14.81
CA TYR A 354 20.34 8.42 -16.03
C TYR A 354 20.67 6.94 -15.78
N ARG A 355 21.92 6.51 -16.03
CA ARG A 355 22.38 5.13 -15.78
C ARG A 355 22.72 4.87 -14.31
N ASN A 356 22.96 5.91 -13.52
CA ASN A 356 23.51 5.81 -12.16
C ASN A 356 22.41 5.88 -11.08
N VAL A 357 21.21 5.36 -11.37
CA VAL A 357 20.11 5.27 -10.38
C VAL A 357 20.27 3.95 -9.62
N GLU A 358 20.38 4.02 -8.29
CA GLU A 358 20.40 2.83 -7.42
C GLU A 358 18.97 2.32 -7.13
N PRO A 359 18.80 1.10 -6.58
CA PRO A 359 17.49 0.57 -6.19
C PRO A 359 16.65 1.44 -5.23
N GLU A 360 17.28 2.38 -4.52
CA GLU A 360 16.61 3.33 -3.63
C GLU A 360 17.01 4.77 -4.00
N LEU A 361 16.08 5.53 -4.57
CA LEU A 361 16.35 6.86 -5.12
C LEU A 361 16.90 7.86 -4.07
N LEU A 362 16.54 7.74 -2.80
CA LEU A 362 17.01 8.62 -1.73
C LEU A 362 18.50 8.41 -1.40
N HIS A 363 18.99 7.17 -1.52
CA HIS A 363 20.40 6.84 -1.36
C HIS A 363 21.25 7.49 -2.47
N THR A 364 20.73 7.47 -3.71
CA THR A 364 21.41 8.08 -4.87
C THR A 364 21.54 9.60 -4.74
N TYR A 365 20.51 10.27 -4.20
CA TYR A 365 20.64 11.68 -3.84
C TYR A 365 21.68 11.91 -2.72
N SER A 366 21.92 10.95 -1.82
CA SER A 366 22.99 11.05 -0.81
C SER A 366 24.39 11.06 -1.41
N ALA A 367 24.67 10.11 -2.30
CA ALA A 367 25.98 9.91 -2.88
C ALA A 367 26.47 11.12 -3.70
N VAL A 368 25.53 11.98 -4.13
CA VAL A 368 25.79 13.15 -4.97
C VAL A 368 25.71 14.48 -4.22
N LEU A 369 24.76 14.65 -3.29
CA LEU A 369 24.47 15.95 -2.66
C LEU A 369 24.87 16.07 -1.18
N GLY A 370 25.26 14.99 -0.51
CA GLY A 370 25.64 15.03 0.91
C GLY A 370 24.53 15.58 1.82
N THR A 371 24.84 16.68 2.52
CA THR A 371 24.02 17.29 3.59
C THR A 371 23.10 18.44 3.12
N ASP A 372 22.54 18.33 1.92
CA ASP A 372 21.53 19.30 1.43
C ASP A 372 20.30 19.37 2.36
N VAL A 373 20.02 20.56 2.90
CA VAL A 373 18.96 20.78 3.90
C VAL A 373 17.56 20.42 3.36
N VAL A 374 17.29 20.64 2.07
CA VAL A 374 15.99 20.29 1.46
C VAL A 374 15.86 18.77 1.33
N LEU A 375 16.94 18.09 0.95
CA LEU A 375 16.99 16.62 0.94
C LEU A 375 16.82 16.05 2.35
N LEU A 376 17.45 16.64 3.37
CA LEU A 376 17.31 16.22 4.77
C LEU A 376 15.85 16.32 5.27
N ILE A 377 15.13 17.39 4.91
CA ILE A 377 13.71 17.55 5.24
C ILE A 377 12.86 16.49 4.51
N VAL A 378 13.18 16.16 3.25
CA VAL A 378 12.51 15.07 2.52
C VAL A 378 12.76 13.71 3.17
N ARG A 379 13.99 13.41 3.60
CA ARG A 379 14.32 12.17 4.32
C ARG A 379 13.48 12.00 5.57
N LEU A 380 13.41 13.05 6.40
CA LEU A 380 12.57 13.07 7.60
C LEU A 380 11.09 12.84 7.26
N ALA A 381 10.58 13.47 6.19
CA ALA A 381 9.21 13.28 5.74
C ALA A 381 8.93 11.84 5.28
N VAL A 382 9.84 11.22 4.51
CA VAL A 382 9.68 9.83 4.04
C VAL A 382 9.84 8.84 5.21
N LEU A 383 10.87 8.99 6.05
CA LEU A 383 11.08 8.17 7.25
C LEU A 383 9.86 8.18 8.17
N LEU A 384 9.26 9.35 8.40
CA LEU A 384 8.05 9.49 9.21
C LEU A 384 6.84 8.85 8.52
N ALA A 385 6.67 9.02 7.21
CA ALA A 385 5.59 8.41 6.44
C ALA A 385 5.66 6.87 6.45
N VAL A 386 6.84 6.27 6.21
CA VAL A 386 7.00 4.80 6.23
C VAL A 386 6.83 4.24 7.64
N THR A 387 7.39 4.91 8.67
CA THR A 387 7.24 4.49 10.07
C THR A 387 5.78 4.52 10.53
N LEU A 388 5.00 5.54 10.14
CA LEU A 388 3.57 5.63 10.41
C LEU A 388 2.73 4.62 9.60
N THR A 389 3.27 4.10 8.49
CA THR A 389 2.59 3.13 7.62
C THR A 389 2.78 1.68 8.09
N VAL A 390 3.89 1.33 8.75
CA VAL A 390 4.11 -0.04 9.26
C VAL A 390 2.97 -0.53 10.20
N PRO A 391 2.49 0.23 11.20
CA PRO A 391 1.34 -0.16 12.02
C PRO A 391 0.05 -0.42 11.22
N VAL A 392 -0.16 0.30 10.10
CA VAL A 392 -1.30 0.08 9.18
C VAL A 392 -1.21 -1.32 8.56
N VAL A 393 0.00 -1.71 8.14
CA VAL A 393 0.28 -2.97 7.43
C VAL A 393 0.33 -4.19 8.38
N ILE A 394 0.66 -4.00 9.66
CA ILE A 394 0.55 -5.06 10.69
C ILE A 394 -0.91 -5.51 10.90
N PHE A 395 -1.89 -4.61 10.75
CA PHE A 395 -3.31 -4.94 10.98
C PHE A 395 -3.87 -6.06 10.07
N PRO A 396 -3.77 -6.00 8.73
CA PRO A 396 -4.23 -7.08 7.87
C PRO A 396 -3.45 -8.38 8.11
N ILE A 397 -2.12 -8.35 8.34
CA ILE A 397 -1.36 -9.57 8.68
C ILE A 397 -1.92 -10.23 9.93
N ARG A 398 -2.15 -9.46 11.00
CA ARG A 398 -2.70 -9.96 12.27
C ARG A 398 -4.10 -10.53 12.09
N SER A 399 -4.92 -9.95 11.20
CA SER A 399 -6.23 -10.51 10.82
C SER A 399 -6.08 -11.85 10.10
N SER A 400 -5.30 -11.92 9.03
CA SER A 400 -5.08 -13.14 8.25
C SER A 400 -4.49 -14.28 9.09
N ILE A 401 -3.49 -14.01 9.92
CA ILE A 401 -2.89 -15.00 10.84
C ILE A 401 -3.89 -15.46 11.91
N THR A 402 -4.69 -14.55 12.49
CA THR A 402 -5.71 -14.93 13.47
C THR A 402 -6.80 -15.80 12.84
N GLN A 403 -7.26 -15.45 11.62
CA GLN A 403 -8.19 -16.26 10.84
C GLN A 403 -7.59 -17.61 10.43
N LEU A 404 -6.28 -17.71 10.19
CA LEU A 404 -5.62 -18.96 9.83
C LEU A 404 -5.47 -19.90 11.04
N LEU A 405 -4.91 -19.41 12.15
CA LEU A 405 -4.55 -20.22 13.31
C LEU A 405 -5.70 -20.49 14.29
N CYS A 406 -6.64 -19.54 14.45
CA CYS A 406 -7.59 -19.54 15.57
C CYS A 406 -8.94 -18.87 15.23
N ALA A 407 -9.53 -19.22 14.08
CA ALA A 407 -10.79 -18.64 13.59
C ALA A 407 -11.98 -18.67 14.57
N SER A 408 -11.97 -19.58 15.55
CA SER A 408 -13.05 -19.80 16.52
C SER A 408 -12.74 -19.35 17.96
N LYS A 409 -11.58 -18.72 18.23
CA LYS A 409 -11.19 -18.32 19.59
C LYS A 409 -11.24 -16.80 19.79
N GLU A 410 -11.95 -16.40 20.85
CA GLU A 410 -12.17 -15.01 21.28
C GLU A 410 -10.90 -14.15 21.39
N PHE A 411 -11.10 -12.83 21.43
CA PHE A 411 -10.01 -11.87 21.55
C PHE A 411 -9.20 -12.07 22.84
N SER A 412 -7.89 -12.20 22.71
CA SER A 412 -6.95 -12.38 23.82
C SER A 412 -5.73 -11.48 23.63
N TRP A 413 -5.45 -10.62 24.62
CA TRP A 413 -4.34 -9.66 24.59
C TRP A 413 -2.98 -10.34 24.42
N MET A 414 -2.76 -11.49 25.08
CA MET A 414 -1.52 -12.27 24.94
C MET A 414 -1.28 -12.71 23.49
N ARG A 415 -2.31 -13.25 22.81
CA ARG A 415 -2.23 -13.62 21.39
C ARG A 415 -2.01 -12.40 20.49
N HIS A 416 -2.68 -11.29 20.79
CA HIS A 416 -2.57 -10.03 20.04
C HIS A 416 -1.14 -9.47 20.10
N CYS A 417 -0.56 -9.40 21.30
CA CYS A 417 0.81 -8.95 21.51
C CYS A 417 1.82 -9.92 20.89
N LEU A 418 1.70 -11.23 21.15
CA LEU A 418 2.61 -12.25 20.63
C LEU A 418 2.68 -12.25 19.10
N ILE A 419 1.55 -12.21 18.38
CA ILE A 419 1.55 -12.13 16.91
C ILE A 419 2.25 -10.86 16.42
N THR A 420 1.95 -9.70 17.02
CA THR A 420 2.58 -8.43 16.64
C THR A 420 4.08 -8.41 16.90
N VAL A 421 4.54 -8.90 18.06
CA VAL A 421 5.98 -8.97 18.41
C VAL A 421 6.72 -9.97 17.51
N SER A 422 6.19 -11.19 17.32
CA SER A 422 6.83 -12.20 16.46
C SER A 422 6.93 -11.75 15.00
N LEU A 423 5.93 -11.04 14.47
CA LEU A 423 5.98 -10.45 13.14
C LEU A 423 7.06 -9.38 13.02
N LEU A 424 7.13 -8.47 13.99
CA LEU A 424 8.08 -7.35 13.97
C LEU A 424 9.53 -7.83 14.13
N VAL A 425 9.77 -8.82 14.99
CA VAL A 425 11.06 -9.51 15.13
C VAL A 425 11.45 -10.18 13.81
N PHE A 426 10.52 -10.94 13.19
CA PHE A 426 10.78 -11.61 11.92
C PHE A 426 11.17 -10.64 10.80
N THR A 427 10.48 -9.51 10.65
CA THR A 427 10.85 -8.52 9.61
C THR A 427 12.11 -7.73 9.92
N ASN A 428 12.44 -7.48 11.20
CA ASN A 428 13.74 -6.90 11.55
C ASN A 428 14.88 -7.85 11.16
N VAL A 429 14.78 -9.14 11.52
CA VAL A 429 15.76 -10.18 11.12
C VAL A 429 15.90 -10.24 9.60
N LEU A 430 14.80 -10.22 8.86
CA LEU A 430 14.82 -10.22 7.39
C LEU A 430 15.58 -9.01 6.82
N VAL A 431 15.33 -7.80 7.34
CA VAL A 431 15.96 -6.55 6.87
C VAL A 431 17.43 -6.41 7.28
N ILE A 432 17.84 -7.07 8.37
CA ILE A 432 19.26 -7.16 8.74
C ILE A 432 20.02 -8.00 7.70
N PHE A 433 19.45 -9.14 7.27
CA PHE A 433 20.12 -10.08 6.35
C PHE A 433 19.94 -9.83 4.84
N VAL A 434 18.91 -9.09 4.40
CA VAL A 434 18.73 -8.79 2.97
C VAL A 434 19.67 -7.65 2.52
N PRO A 435 20.51 -7.84 1.49
CA PRO A 435 21.51 -6.85 1.08
C PRO A 435 20.92 -5.67 0.29
N THR A 436 19.83 -5.86 -0.47
CA THR A 436 19.24 -4.79 -1.30
C THR A 436 17.72 -4.76 -1.27
N ILE A 437 17.12 -3.57 -1.32
CA ILE A 437 15.67 -3.39 -1.44
C ILE A 437 15.11 -3.92 -2.77
N ARG A 438 15.94 -3.97 -3.83
CA ARG A 438 15.61 -4.56 -5.14
C ARG A 438 15.15 -6.01 -4.97
N ASP A 439 15.84 -6.78 -4.13
CA ASP A 439 15.56 -8.21 -3.95
C ASP A 439 14.24 -8.43 -3.20
N ILE A 440 13.88 -7.52 -2.28
CA ILE A 440 12.57 -7.48 -1.62
C ILE A 440 11.46 -7.21 -2.66
N PHE A 441 11.59 -6.12 -3.43
CA PHE A 441 10.61 -5.77 -4.46
C PHE A 441 10.50 -6.83 -5.56
N GLY A 442 11.64 -7.43 -5.94
CA GLY A 442 11.74 -8.54 -6.89
C GLY A 442 10.97 -9.76 -6.43
N PHE A 443 11.36 -10.34 -5.30
CA PHE A 443 10.74 -11.57 -4.79
C PHE A 443 9.25 -11.38 -4.48
N ILE A 444 8.88 -10.32 -3.76
CA ILE A 444 7.49 -10.09 -3.32
C ILE A 444 6.61 -9.66 -4.50
N GLY A 445 7.14 -8.87 -5.44
CA GLY A 445 6.45 -8.46 -6.67
C GLY A 445 6.17 -9.63 -7.61
N ALA A 446 7.16 -10.52 -7.80
CA ALA A 446 7.05 -11.70 -8.65
C ALA A 446 6.14 -12.79 -8.04
N SER A 447 6.07 -12.89 -6.71
CA SER A 447 5.28 -13.91 -6.00
C SER A 447 3.94 -13.38 -5.47
N ALA A 448 3.94 -12.72 -4.31
CA ALA A 448 2.74 -12.32 -3.59
C ALA A 448 1.90 -11.28 -4.35
N ALA A 449 2.53 -10.27 -4.96
CA ALA A 449 1.80 -9.27 -5.74
C ALA A 449 1.20 -9.89 -7.01
N ALA A 450 1.95 -10.72 -7.73
CA ALA A 450 1.44 -11.44 -8.90
C ALA A 450 0.23 -12.36 -8.54
N MET A 451 0.30 -13.06 -7.41
CA MET A 451 -0.78 -13.89 -6.89
C MET A 451 -2.03 -13.07 -6.53
N LEU A 452 -1.86 -11.90 -5.91
CA LEU A 452 -2.96 -11.02 -5.49
C LEU A 452 -3.58 -10.18 -6.61
N ILE A 453 -2.82 -9.85 -7.66
CA ILE A 453 -3.27 -9.05 -8.81
C ILE A 453 -3.88 -9.96 -9.90
N PHE A 454 -3.18 -11.01 -10.32
CA PHE A 454 -3.58 -11.76 -11.51
C PHE A 454 -4.33 -13.05 -11.17
N ILE A 455 -3.82 -13.84 -10.21
CA ILE A 455 -4.23 -15.23 -10.04
C ILE A 455 -5.50 -15.35 -9.19
N LEU A 456 -5.47 -14.91 -7.92
CA LEU A 456 -6.59 -15.11 -6.99
C LEU A 456 -7.89 -14.40 -7.43
N PRO A 457 -7.90 -13.12 -7.86
CA PRO A 457 -9.11 -12.44 -8.31
C PRO A 457 -9.76 -13.13 -9.52
N SER A 458 -8.95 -13.60 -10.47
CA SER A 458 -9.41 -14.33 -11.65
C SER A 458 -9.98 -15.70 -11.29
N ALA A 459 -9.27 -16.47 -10.46
CA ALA A 459 -9.70 -17.80 -10.02
C ALA A 459 -11.01 -17.71 -9.22
N PHE A 460 -11.14 -16.74 -8.31
CA PHE A 460 -12.38 -16.49 -7.56
C PHE A 460 -13.51 -16.05 -8.51
N TYR A 461 -13.21 -15.22 -9.53
CA TYR A 461 -14.20 -14.76 -10.50
C TYR A 461 -14.81 -15.89 -11.32
N ILE A 462 -13.96 -16.74 -11.90
CA ILE A 462 -14.37 -17.89 -12.72
C ILE A 462 -15.25 -18.84 -11.89
N LYS A 463 -14.89 -19.07 -10.62
CA LYS A 463 -15.52 -20.05 -9.73
C LYS A 463 -16.81 -19.57 -9.05
N LEU A 464 -16.86 -18.33 -8.57
CA LEU A 464 -17.98 -17.79 -7.79
C LEU A 464 -19.07 -17.14 -8.67
N VAL A 465 -18.70 -16.47 -9.77
CA VAL A 465 -19.66 -15.71 -10.58
C VAL A 465 -20.39 -16.65 -11.55
N LYS A 466 -21.33 -17.43 -11.02
CA LYS A 466 -22.11 -18.44 -11.77
C LYS A 466 -23.12 -17.86 -12.77
N LYS A 467 -23.46 -16.56 -12.65
CA LYS A 467 -24.47 -15.88 -13.49
C LYS A 467 -24.09 -15.74 -14.97
N GLU A 468 -22.81 -15.90 -15.33
CA GLU A 468 -22.33 -15.77 -16.70
C GLU A 468 -21.85 -17.12 -17.26
N PRO A 469 -22.19 -17.45 -18.53
CA PRO A 469 -21.68 -18.65 -19.19
C PRO A 469 -20.17 -18.57 -19.38
N ILE A 470 -19.49 -19.72 -19.39
CA ILE A 470 -18.02 -19.78 -19.51
C ILE A 470 -17.51 -19.14 -20.82
N LYS A 471 -18.32 -19.18 -21.89
CA LYS A 471 -18.06 -18.51 -23.18
C LYS A 471 -18.29 -16.98 -23.17
N SER A 472 -18.63 -16.37 -22.02
CA SER A 472 -18.71 -14.90 -21.87
C SER A 472 -17.34 -14.26 -22.06
N VAL A 473 -17.27 -13.15 -22.81
CA VAL A 473 -16.04 -12.36 -22.99
C VAL A 473 -15.39 -11.99 -21.64
N GLN A 474 -16.19 -11.73 -20.60
CA GLN A 474 -15.67 -11.41 -19.27
C GLN A 474 -15.03 -12.62 -18.56
N LYS A 475 -15.47 -13.85 -18.85
CA LYS A 475 -14.84 -15.08 -18.34
C LYS A 475 -13.65 -15.52 -19.17
N ILE A 476 -13.69 -15.36 -20.50
CA ILE A 476 -12.53 -15.56 -21.38
C ILE A 476 -11.41 -14.60 -20.98
N GLY A 477 -11.72 -13.32 -20.75
CA GLY A 477 -10.78 -12.33 -20.23
C GLY A 477 -10.16 -12.73 -18.88
N ALA A 478 -10.97 -13.20 -17.92
CA ALA A 478 -10.46 -13.67 -16.64
C ALA A 478 -9.60 -14.95 -16.76
N ILE A 479 -9.88 -15.84 -17.71
CA ILE A 479 -9.05 -17.04 -17.97
C ILE A 479 -7.70 -16.63 -18.59
N LEU A 480 -7.70 -15.71 -19.56
CA LEU A 480 -6.47 -15.17 -20.15
C LEU A 480 -5.64 -14.41 -19.10
N PHE A 481 -6.29 -13.65 -18.22
CA PHE A 481 -5.64 -12.90 -17.15
C PHE A 481 -5.04 -13.82 -16.07
N LEU A 482 -5.72 -14.93 -15.73
CA LEU A 482 -5.18 -16.01 -14.89
C LEU A 482 -3.93 -16.65 -15.50
N LEU A 483 -3.98 -17.01 -16.79
CA LEU A 483 -2.85 -17.63 -17.50
C LEU A 483 -1.66 -16.69 -17.62
N ALA A 484 -1.90 -15.42 -17.94
CA ALA A 484 -0.87 -14.37 -17.94
C ALA A 484 -0.25 -14.20 -16.55
N GLY A 485 -1.06 -14.24 -15.48
CA GLY A 485 -0.58 -14.21 -14.10
C GLY A 485 0.35 -15.35 -13.74
N ILE A 486 0.01 -16.58 -14.15
CA ILE A 486 0.86 -17.76 -13.93
C ILE A 486 2.18 -17.61 -14.69
N LEU A 487 2.15 -17.16 -15.95
CA LEU A 487 3.35 -16.97 -16.78
C LEU A 487 4.25 -15.84 -16.26
N VAL A 488 3.67 -14.72 -15.80
CA VAL A 488 4.44 -13.63 -15.17
C VAL A 488 5.06 -14.10 -13.85
N MET A 489 4.31 -14.80 -13.00
CA MET A 489 4.82 -15.33 -11.73
C MET A 489 5.97 -16.32 -11.95
N THR A 490 5.80 -17.34 -12.80
CA THR A 490 6.87 -18.33 -13.04
C THR A 490 8.05 -17.73 -13.80
N GLY A 491 7.80 -16.87 -14.79
CA GLY A 491 8.84 -16.20 -15.57
C GLY A 491 9.71 -15.29 -14.71
N CYS A 492 9.10 -14.34 -13.98
CA CYS A 492 9.85 -13.42 -13.12
C CYS A 492 10.58 -14.16 -11.98
N MET A 493 9.95 -15.12 -11.31
CA MET A 493 10.62 -15.91 -10.27
C MET A 493 11.81 -16.70 -10.81
N THR A 494 11.69 -17.32 -11.99
CA THR A 494 12.80 -18.06 -12.62
C THR A 494 13.94 -17.12 -12.99
N LEU A 495 13.65 -15.95 -13.56
CA LEU A 495 14.68 -14.97 -13.95
C LEU A 495 15.42 -14.37 -12.74
N ILE A 496 14.72 -14.07 -11.64
CA ILE A 496 15.34 -13.59 -10.40
C ILE A 496 16.23 -14.67 -9.77
N ILE A 497 15.76 -15.92 -9.70
CA ILE A 497 16.56 -17.04 -9.17
C ILE A 497 17.82 -17.26 -10.03
N LEU A 498 17.72 -17.14 -11.36
CA LEU A 498 18.86 -17.24 -12.25
C LEU A 498 19.88 -16.10 -12.01
N ASP A 499 19.43 -14.84 -11.93
CA ASP A 499 20.28 -13.68 -11.62
C ASP A 499 21.01 -13.88 -10.27
N TRP A 500 20.30 -14.30 -9.22
CA TRP A 500 20.91 -14.64 -7.93
C TRP A 500 21.97 -15.75 -8.06
N THR A 501 21.67 -16.87 -8.70
CA THR A 501 22.64 -17.98 -8.86
C THR A 501 23.86 -17.61 -9.70
N HIS A 502 23.71 -16.74 -10.70
CA HIS A 502 24.81 -16.29 -11.55
C HIS A 502 25.71 -15.31 -10.80
N ASN A 503 25.12 -14.33 -10.11
CA ASN A 503 25.88 -13.31 -9.39
C ASN A 503 26.57 -13.88 -8.14
N SER A 504 25.97 -14.86 -7.45
CA SER A 504 26.64 -15.62 -6.37
C SER A 504 27.89 -16.39 -6.82
N GLY A 505 28.09 -16.60 -8.13
CA GLY A 505 29.33 -17.15 -8.68
C GLY A 505 30.44 -16.12 -8.91
N SER A 506 30.15 -14.81 -8.80
CA SER A 506 31.10 -13.72 -9.04
C SER A 506 31.76 -13.18 -7.78
N ASP A 507 31.04 -13.18 -6.64
CA ASP A 507 31.53 -12.66 -5.35
C ASP A 507 32.33 -13.71 -4.54
N GLY A 508 32.88 -14.72 -5.23
CA GLY A 508 33.44 -15.95 -4.66
C GLY A 508 34.97 -16.10 -4.77
N HIS A 509 35.74 -15.01 -4.68
CA HIS A 509 37.21 -15.03 -4.71
C HIS A 509 37.85 -14.01 -3.75
#